data_AF-A0A0E2Z448-F1
#
_entry.id   AF-A0A0E2Z448-F1
#
_cell.length_a   1.000
_cell.length_b   1.000
_cell.length_c   1.000
_cell.angle_alpha   90.00
_cell.angle_beta   90.00
_cell.angle_gamma   90.00
#
_symmetry.space_group_name_H-M   'P 1'
#
loop_
_entity.id
_entity.type
_entity.pdbx_description
1 polymer ?
#
loop_
_entity_poly.entity_id
_entity_poly.type
_entity_poly.pdbx_seq_one_letter_code
_entity_poly.pdbx_strand_id
1 'polypeptide(L)' 'MKQFGIRITLSSSDTMRASHLLGEDWESYRWYRTVEERDKAFEELQQPLPYYQRADNSNLILTKVENNHSVE' A
#
# COMPACT_ATOMS: atom_id res chain seq x y z
N MET A 1 13.10 -7.75 -14.61
CA MET A 1 12.72 -6.45 -14.00
C MET A 1 11.52 -6.66 -13.09
N LYS A 2 11.32 -5.81 -12.08
CA LYS A 2 10.09 -5.81 -11.28
C LYS A 2 9.03 -4.99 -12.02
N GLN A 3 7.97 -5.63 -12.49
CA GLN A 3 6.93 -5.00 -13.33
C GLN A 3 5.64 -4.77 -12.56
N PHE A 4 5.43 -5.44 -11.43
CA PHE A 4 4.19 -5.38 -10.68
C PHE A 4 4.45 -4.68 -9.36
N GLY A 5 3.64 -3.69 -9.03
CA GLY A 5 3.81 -2.88 -7.84
C GLY A 5 2.52 -2.76 -7.03
N ILE A 6 2.68 -2.35 -5.78
CA ILE A 6 1.60 -1.91 -4.90
C ILE A 6 2.01 -0.55 -4.37
N ARG A 7 1.18 0.46 -4.62
CA ARG A 7 1.27 1.78 -4.00
C ARG A 7 0.40 1.77 -2.75
N ILE A 8 1.00 2.15 -1.63
CA ILE A 8 0.40 2.20 -0.32
C ILE A 8 0.35 3.66 0.09
N THR A 9 -0.84 4.16 0.37
CA THR A 9 -1.08 5.54 0.78
C THR A 9 -1.99 5.58 1.99
N LEU A 10 -1.97 6.67 2.74
CA LEU A 10 -2.86 6.87 3.89
C LEU A 10 -4.15 7.55 3.44
N SER A 11 -5.30 7.10 3.95
CA SER A 11 -6.56 7.82 3.71
C SER A 11 -6.55 9.18 4.39
N SER A 12 -7.34 10.12 3.85
CA SER A 12 -7.44 11.48 4.37
C SER A 12 -7.96 11.60 5.79
N SER A 13 -8.57 10.55 6.34
CA SER A 13 -9.05 10.51 7.72
C SER A 13 -8.05 9.89 8.70
N ASP A 14 -6.91 9.41 8.22
CA ASP A 14 -5.95 8.68 9.04
C ASP A 14 -5.10 9.63 9.89
N THR A 15 -4.98 9.35 11.19
CA THR A 15 -4.23 10.18 12.13
C THR A 15 -2.73 10.19 11.84
N MET A 16 -2.21 9.17 11.15
CA MET A 16 -0.80 9.10 10.73
C MET A 16 -0.44 10.14 9.68
N ARG A 17 -1.42 10.78 9.00
CA ARG A 17 -1.19 11.91 8.09
C ARG A 17 -0.81 13.20 8.81
N ALA A 18 -0.88 13.25 10.14
CA ALA A 18 -0.42 14.41 10.89
C ALA A 18 1.02 14.78 10.50
N SER A 19 1.29 16.07 10.30
CA SER A 19 2.57 16.58 9.80
C SER A 19 3.78 16.22 10.69
N HIS A 20 3.53 15.85 11.95
CA HIS A 20 4.56 15.40 12.90
C HIS A 20 4.80 13.88 12.87
N LEU A 21 4.04 13.13 12.07
CA LEU A 21 4.15 11.68 11.93
C LEU A 21 4.74 11.34 10.56
N LEU A 22 3.93 10.84 9.63
CA LEU A 22 4.37 10.47 8.28
C LEU A 22 4.17 11.61 7.28
N GLY A 23 3.25 12.54 7.58
CA GLY A 23 2.88 13.63 6.69
C GLY A 23 1.79 13.25 5.68
N GLU A 24 1.20 14.27 5.07
CA GLU A 24 0.08 14.13 4.14
C GLU A 24 0.43 13.48 2.80
N ASP A 25 1.70 13.56 2.40
CA ASP A 25 2.23 13.08 1.12
C ASP A 25 2.93 11.72 1.26
N TRP A 26 2.72 11.03 2.39
CA TRP A 26 3.36 9.73 2.59
C TRP A 26 2.81 8.70 1.61
N GLU A 27 3.72 8.13 0.83
CA GLU A 27 3.46 7.04 -0.08
C GLU A 27 4.59 6.01 -0.01
N SER A 28 4.22 4.74 -0.08
CA SER A 28 5.17 3.63 -0.11
C SER A 28 4.91 2.73 -1.31
N TYR A 29 5.98 2.32 -1.97
CA TYR A 29 5.92 1.45 -3.15
C TYR A 29 6.58 0.12 -2.85
N ARG A 30 5.85 -0.97 -3.07
CA ARG A 30 6.41 -2.33 -3.06
C ARG A 30 6.37 -2.91 -4.46
N TRP A 31 7.55 -3.25 -4.98
CA TRP A 31 7.72 -3.81 -6.31
C TRP A 31 8.07 -5.29 -6.26
N TYR A 32 7.38 -6.07 -7.09
CA TYR A 32 7.41 -7.51 -7.21
C TYR A 32 7.76 -7.94 -8.63
N ARG A 33 8.28 -9.16 -8.75
CA ARG A 33 8.65 -9.74 -10.05
C ARG A 33 7.46 -10.38 -10.73
N THR A 34 6.58 -11.00 -9.96
CA THR A 34 5.40 -11.71 -10.46
C THR A 34 4.09 -11.08 -9.97
N VAL A 35 3.00 -11.35 -10.70
CA VAL A 35 1.64 -10.98 -10.32
C VAL A 35 1.23 -11.71 -9.03
N GLU A 36 1.61 -12.98 -8.89
CA GLU A 36 1.28 -13.83 -7.74
C GLU A 36 1.88 -13.28 -6.44
N GLU A 37 3.15 -12.87 -6.47
CA GLU A 37 3.80 -12.22 -5.30
C GLU A 37 3.11 -10.91 -4.93
N ARG A 38 2.72 -10.11 -5.94
CA ARG A 38 1.98 -8.86 -5.72
C ARG A 38 0.62 -9.15 -5.09
N ASP A 39 -0.14 -10.09 -5.62
CA ASP A 39 -1.48 -10.40 -5.10
C ASP A 39 -1.42 -10.95 -3.69
N LYS A 40 -0.51 -11.89 -3.42
CA LYS A 40 -0.31 -12.41 -2.06
C LYS A 40 0.02 -11.29 -1.07
N ALA A 41 0.95 -10.40 -1.43
CA ALA A 41 1.28 -9.27 -0.57
C ALA A 41 0.13 -8.27 -0.42
N PHE A 42 -0.70 -8.09 -1.47
CA PHE A 42 -1.88 -7.23 -1.43
C PHE A 42 -2.96 -7.78 -0.50
N GLU A 43 -3.17 -9.11 -0.51
CA GLU A 43 -4.08 -9.80 0.40
C GLU A 43 -3.56 -9.75 1.84
N GLU A 44 -2.26 -10.01 2.06
CA GLU A 44 -1.64 -9.90 3.39
C GLU A 44 -1.71 -8.48 3.96
N LEU A 45 -1.59 -7.44 3.12
CA LEU A 45 -1.72 -6.05 3.55
C LEU A 45 -3.18 -5.62 3.79
N GLN A 46 -4.14 -6.25 3.13
CA GLN A 46 -5.57 -6.02 3.38
C GLN A 46 -6.10 -6.80 4.58
N GLN A 47 -5.47 -7.92 4.93
CA GLN A 47 -5.89 -8.76 6.04
C GLN A 47 -5.69 -8.01 7.37
N PRO A 48 -6.77 -7.69 8.11
CA PRO A 48 -6.62 -7.12 9.44
C PRO A 48 -5.97 -8.17 10.33
N LEU A 49 -4.88 -7.80 11.01
CA LEU A 49 -4.23 -8.69 11.97
C LEU A 49 -5.26 -9.11 13.03
N PRO A 50 -5.32 -10.40 13.44
CA PRO A 50 -6.39 -10.92 14.30
C PRO A 50 -6.45 -10.26 15.70
N TYR A 51 -5.39 -9.56 16.09
CA TYR A 51 -5.28 -8.84 17.37
C TYR A 51 -5.43 -7.32 17.24
N TYR A 52 -5.61 -6.78 16.03
CA TYR A 52 -5.81 -5.35 15.82
C TYR A 52 -7.25 -4.95 16.13
N GLN A 53 -7.45 -3.94 16.98
CA GLN A 53 -8.79 -3.43 17.25
C GLN A 53 -9.38 -2.82 15.97
N ARG A 54 -10.69 -3.02 15.75
CA ARG A 54 -11.43 -2.45 14.62
C ARG A 54 -11.32 -0.92 14.50
N ALA A 55 -10.90 -0.22 15.56
CA ALA A 55 -10.67 1.23 15.57
C ALA A 55 -9.26 1.63 15.11
N ASP A 56 -8.29 0.72 15.18
CA ASP A 56 -6.94 0.88 14.63
C ASP A 56 -6.88 0.39 13.18
N ASN A 57 -7.99 0.34 12.43
CA ASN A 57 -7.88 0.09 11.01
C ASN A 57 -7.12 1.26 10.38
N SER A 58 -5.80 1.12 10.25
CA SER A 58 -4.97 1.98 9.41
C SER A 58 -5.68 2.01 8.07
N ASN A 59 -6.23 3.16 7.70
CA ASN A 59 -7.02 3.28 6.48
C ASN A 59 -6.03 3.39 5.31
N LEU A 60 -5.25 2.33 5.12
CA LEU A 60 -4.27 2.22 4.06
C LEU A 60 -5.03 2.00 2.75
N ILE A 61 -4.85 2.93 1.84
CA ILE A 61 -5.34 2.83 0.47
C ILE A 61 -4.25 2.10 -0.33
N LEU A 62 -4.52 0.83 -0.63
CA LEU A 62 -3.65 -0.05 -1.42
C LEU A 62 -4.10 0.00 -2.88
N THR A 63 -3.20 0.41 -3.77
CA THR A 63 -3.44 0.48 -5.22
C THR A 63 -2.45 -0.43 -5.94
N LYS A 64 -2.95 -1.39 -6.73
CA LYS A 64 -2.10 -2.20 -7.62
C LYS A 64 -1.62 -1.32 -8.77
N VAL A 65 -0.31 -1.25 -8.98
CA VAL A 65 0.32 -0.48 -10.05
C VAL A 65 1.18 -1.39 -10.91
N GLU A 66 1.38 -1.00 -12.15
CA GLU A 66 2.14 -1.77 -13.13
C GLU A 66 3.21 -0.85 -13.70
N ASN A 67 4.46 -1.28 -13.68
CA ASN A 67 5.54 -0.61 -14.38
C ASN A 67 5.50 -1.05 -15.84
N ASN A 68 4.41 -0.68 -16.53
CA ASN A 68 4.41 -0.67 -17.98
C ASN A 68 5.31 0.49 -18.38
N HIS A 69 6.60 0.20 -18.47
CA HIS A 69 7.55 1.04 -19.17
C HIS A 69 7.19 0.93 -20.66
N SER A 70 6.08 1.58 -21.05
CA SER A 70 5.72 1.82 -22.44
C SER A 70 6.79 2.77 -22.97
N VAL A 71 7.86 2.18 -23.46
CA VAL A 71 8.78 2.85 -24.38
C VAL A 71 7.99 3.06 -25.66
N GLU A 72 7.51 4.28 -25.85
CA GLU A 72 7.23 4.84 -27.17
C GLU A 72 8.49 5.57 -27.68
#